data_AF-A0A2D8C1V9-F1
#
_entry.id   AF-A0A2D8C1V9-F1
#
_cell.length_a   1.000
_cell.length_b   1.000
_cell.length_c   1.000
_cell.angle_alpha   90.00
_cell.angle_beta   90.00
_cell.angle_gamma   90.00
#
_symmetry.space_group_name_H-M   'P 1'
#
loop_
_entity.id
_entity.type
_entity.pdbx_description
1 polymer ?
#
loop_
_entity_poly.entity_id
_entity_poly.type
_entity_poly.pdbx_seq_one_letter_code
_entity_poly.pdbx_strand_id
1 'polypeptide(L)'
;MPAQALELILGRQFVDSLSMPAFLVDTEGNLLFYNEPAEQIFGLRFGETGGMRVEEWSTIFTPTDKDGKLLPPEGLPLVKTLTSKEPAHGSFYIDNLNGERIFITVTAFPIIGRPDRYLGAMAMFWKSEML
;
A
#
# COMPACT_ATOMS: atom_id res chain seq x y z
N MET A 1 -8.14 -21.19 11.89
CA MET A 1 -7.88 -20.07 10.96
C MET A 1 -7.63 -20.69 9.59
N PRO A 2 -8.29 -20.25 8.51
CA PRO A 2 -7.94 -20.75 7.19
C PRO A 2 -6.47 -20.44 6.90
N ALA A 3 -5.76 -21.38 6.29
CA ALA A 3 -4.39 -21.16 5.88
C ALA A 3 -4.35 -20.03 4.84
N GLN A 4 -3.42 -19.09 5.02
CA GLN A 4 -3.22 -18.00 4.06
C GLN A 4 -2.82 -18.57 2.70
N ALA A 5 -3.32 -17.98 1.61
CA ALA A 5 -3.00 -18.42 0.26
C ALA A 5 -1.48 -18.37 0.01
N LEU A 6 -0.93 -19.38 -0.69
CA LEU A 6 0.50 -19.49 -0.97
C LEU A 6 1.04 -18.21 -1.65
N GLU A 7 0.29 -17.63 -2.57
CA GLU A 7 0.69 -16.42 -3.29
C GLU A 7 0.86 -15.22 -2.35
N LEU A 8 0.05 -15.12 -1.28
CA LEU A 8 0.21 -14.08 -0.26
C LEU A 8 1.40 -14.36 0.66
N ILE A 9 1.68 -15.62 0.97
CA ILE A 9 2.87 -16.03 1.73
C ILE A 9 4.14 -15.66 0.95
N LEU A 10 4.20 -16.04 -0.32
CA LEU A 10 5.31 -15.71 -1.22
C LEU A 10 5.40 -14.20 -1.47
N GLY A 11 4.26 -13.53 -1.65
CA GLY A 11 4.21 -12.08 -1.79
C GLY A 11 4.80 -11.37 -0.58
N ARG A 12 4.49 -11.84 0.63
CA ARG A 12 5.07 -11.30 1.87
C ARG A 12 6.58 -11.47 1.89
N GLN A 13 7.08 -12.67 1.62
CA GLN A 13 8.53 -12.93 1.56
C GLN A 13 9.23 -12.07 0.51
N PHE A 14 8.60 -11.89 -0.66
CA PHE A 14 9.11 -11.01 -1.70
C PHE A 14 9.21 -9.57 -1.19
N VAL A 15 8.12 -9.01 -0.66
CA VAL A 15 8.08 -7.63 -0.13
C VAL A 15 9.12 -7.42 0.97
N ASP A 16 9.27 -8.39 1.87
CA ASP A 16 10.25 -8.35 2.97
C ASP A 16 11.71 -8.30 2.46
N SER A 17 12.00 -8.96 1.32
CA SER A 17 13.33 -8.96 0.70
C SER A 17 13.67 -7.71 -0.12
N LEU A 18 12.70 -6.82 -0.38
CA LEU A 18 12.91 -5.63 -1.21
C LEU A 18 13.56 -4.50 -0.40
N SER A 19 14.52 -3.82 -1.02
CA SER A 19 15.01 -2.51 -0.54
C SER A 19 14.07 -1.35 -0.92
N MET A 20 13.06 -1.60 -1.75
CA MET A 20 12.02 -0.63 -2.10
C MET A 20 10.84 -0.74 -1.13
N PRO A 21 10.23 0.38 -0.72
CA PRO A 21 9.12 0.34 0.21
C PRO A 21 7.88 -0.19 -0.48
N ALA A 22 7.28 -1.21 0.14
CA ALA A 22 6.18 -1.95 -0.42
C ALA A 22 5.27 -2.53 0.66
N PHE A 23 4.01 -2.75 0.30
CA PHE A 23 3.01 -3.32 1.19
C PHE A 23 2.02 -4.24 0.45
N LEU A 24 1.31 -5.03 1.24
CA LEU A 24 0.33 -6.02 0.83
C LEU A 24 -1.00 -5.77 1.52
N VAL A 25 -2.09 -5.91 0.77
CA VAL A 25 -3.45 -5.90 1.29
C VAL A 25 -4.24 -7.11 0.83
N ASP A 26 -5.26 -7.48 1.58
CA ASP A 26 -6.26 -8.46 1.14
C ASP A 26 -7.27 -7.86 0.15
N THR A 27 -8.30 -8.63 -0.20
CA THR A 27 -9.35 -8.21 -1.14
C THR A 27 -10.27 -7.11 -0.62
N GLU A 28 -10.31 -6.89 0.70
CA GLU A 28 -11.09 -5.82 1.34
C GLU A 28 -10.23 -4.55 1.53
N GLY A 29 -8.93 -4.63 1.25
CA GLY A 29 -7.99 -3.53 1.44
C GLY A 29 -7.39 -3.49 2.85
N ASN A 30 -7.59 -4.52 3.68
CA ASN A 30 -6.92 -4.60 4.97
C ASN A 30 -5.43 -4.84 4.75
N LEU A 31 -4.60 -4.09 5.47
CA LEU A 31 -3.16 -4.22 5.44
C LEU A 31 -2.72 -5.56 6.05
N LEU A 32 -2.02 -6.36 5.26
CA LEU A 32 -1.47 -7.64 5.67
C LEU A 32 0.00 -7.53 6.11
N PHE A 33 0.77 -6.68 5.43
CA PHE A 33 2.21 -6.52 5.67
C PHE A 33 2.75 -5.27 4.98
N TYR A 34 3.80 -4.67 5.54
CA TYR A 34 4.69 -3.73 4.86
C TYR A 34 6.12 -3.90 5.38
N ASN A 35 7.12 -3.61 4.54
CA ASN A 35 8.53 -3.87 4.85
C ASN A 35 9.23 -2.70 5.57
N GLU A 36 10.46 -2.91 6.04
CA GLU A 36 11.26 -1.90 6.76
C GLU A 36 11.45 -0.58 5.97
N PRO A 37 11.73 -0.57 4.66
CA PRO A 37 11.78 0.69 3.91
C PRO A 37 10.46 1.47 3.95
N ALA A 38 9.31 0.76 3.98
CA ALA A 38 8.01 1.41 4.12
C ALA A 38 7.83 2.00 5.52
N GLU A 39 8.31 1.33 6.58
CA GLU A 39 8.31 1.88 7.96
C GLU A 39 9.00 3.25 8.02
N GLN A 40 10.10 3.44 7.28
CA GLN A 40 10.85 4.70 7.25
C GLN A 40 10.08 5.85 6.62
N ILE A 41 9.29 5.58 5.57
CA ILE A 41 8.45 6.61 4.94
C ILE A 41 7.24 6.92 5.82
N PHE A 42 6.65 5.88 6.40
CA PHE A 42 5.43 5.98 7.21
C PHE A 42 5.67 6.54 8.61
N GLY A 43 6.87 6.34 9.16
CA GLY A 43 7.18 6.66 10.55
C GLY A 43 6.54 5.68 11.55
N LEU A 44 6.22 4.46 11.13
CA LEU A 44 5.49 3.47 11.93
C LEU A 44 6.03 2.06 11.68
N ARG A 45 6.43 1.33 12.73
CA ARG A 45 6.94 -0.04 12.55
C ARG A 45 5.82 -1.06 12.43
N PHE A 46 5.95 -2.00 11.49
CA PHE A 46 4.97 -3.07 11.33
C PHE A 46 4.94 -3.98 12.56
N GLY A 47 6.09 -4.17 13.23
CA GLY A 47 6.15 -4.96 14.47
C GLY A 47 5.31 -4.40 15.63
N GLU A 48 4.95 -3.13 15.59
CA GLU A 48 4.17 -2.45 16.63
C GLU A 48 2.66 -2.48 16.33
N THR A 49 2.28 -2.48 15.06
CA THR A 49 0.87 -2.40 14.62
C THR A 49 0.31 -3.72 14.11
N GLY A 50 1.15 -4.53 13.46
CA GLY A 50 0.74 -5.71 12.73
C GLY A 50 -0.14 -5.38 11.52
N GLY A 51 -0.98 -6.34 11.14
CA GLY A 51 -1.99 -6.11 10.12
C GLY A 51 -3.07 -5.15 10.63
N MET A 52 -3.57 -4.29 9.75
CA MET A 52 -4.54 -3.25 10.10
C MET A 52 -5.75 -3.34 9.19
N ARG A 53 -6.92 -3.01 9.74
CA ARG A 53 -8.14 -2.90 8.93
C ARG A 53 -8.05 -1.71 8.00
N VAL A 54 -8.76 -1.76 6.88
CA VAL A 54 -8.78 -0.65 5.90
C VAL A 54 -9.17 0.68 6.53
N GLU A 55 -10.10 0.69 7.49
CA GLU A 55 -10.55 1.92 8.14
C GLU A 55 -9.42 2.56 8.97
N GLU A 56 -8.63 1.75 9.68
CA GLU A 56 -7.48 2.22 10.44
C GLU A 56 -6.33 2.63 9.51
N TRP A 57 -5.98 1.77 8.55
CA TRP A 57 -4.94 2.02 7.57
C TRP A 57 -5.15 3.32 6.80
N SER A 58 -6.40 3.61 6.41
CA SER A 58 -6.77 4.83 5.68
C SER A 58 -6.62 6.12 6.50
N THR A 59 -6.60 6.02 7.84
CA THR A 59 -6.40 7.19 8.72
C THR A 59 -4.94 7.52 8.94
N ILE A 60 -4.05 6.53 8.81
CA ILE A 60 -2.60 6.71 8.96
C ILE A 60 -2.03 7.43 7.72
N PHE A 61 -2.65 7.23 6.55
CA PHE A 61 -2.22 7.84 5.28
C PHE A 61 -3.34 8.69 4.71
N THR A 62 -3.19 9.99 4.86
CA THR A 62 -4.13 10.96 4.31
C THR A 62 -3.53 11.55 3.02
N PRO A 63 -3.91 11.04 1.83
CA PRO A 63 -3.33 11.50 0.57
C PRO A 63 -3.88 12.88 0.18
N THR A 64 -2.99 13.77 -0.20
CA THR A 64 -3.32 15.14 -0.65
C THR A 64 -2.75 15.46 -2.01
N ASP A 65 -3.37 16.40 -2.72
CA ASP A 65 -2.82 17.02 -3.93
C ASP A 65 -1.70 18.01 -3.57
N LYS A 66 -1.16 18.72 -4.57
CA LYS A 66 -0.09 19.72 -4.37
C LYS A 66 -0.50 20.90 -3.48
N ASP A 67 -1.78 21.25 -3.48
CA ASP A 67 -2.32 22.39 -2.73
C ASP A 67 -2.75 21.98 -1.31
N GLY A 68 -2.54 20.70 -0.93
CA GLY A 68 -2.86 20.17 0.39
C GLY A 68 -4.32 19.74 0.53
N LYS A 69 -5.07 19.66 -0.58
CA LYS A 69 -6.45 19.20 -0.56
C LYS A 69 -6.51 17.67 -0.59
N LEU A 70 -7.38 17.10 0.22
CA LEU A 70 -7.63 15.66 0.25
C LEU A 70 -7.98 15.11 -1.13
N LEU A 71 -7.31 14.03 -1.51
CA LEU A 71 -7.66 13.28 -2.70
C LEU A 71 -8.84 12.34 -2.42
N PRO A 72 -9.80 12.24 -3.35
CA PRO A 72 -10.86 11.24 -3.25
C PRO A 72 -10.25 9.83 -3.30
N PRO A 73 -10.69 8.89 -2.45
CA PRO A 73 -10.15 7.53 -2.41
C PRO A 73 -10.13 6.82 -3.77
N GLU A 74 -11.14 7.06 -4.60
CA GLU A 74 -11.29 6.47 -5.94
C GLU A 74 -10.17 6.91 -6.91
N GLY A 75 -9.48 8.00 -6.60
CA GLY A 75 -8.32 8.49 -7.34
C GLY A 75 -7.04 7.69 -7.06
N LEU A 76 -6.97 6.99 -5.93
CA LEU A 76 -5.74 6.37 -5.43
C LEU A 76 -5.41 5.07 -6.18
N PRO A 77 -4.13 4.84 -6.54
CA PRO A 77 -3.72 3.65 -7.28
C PRO A 77 -4.15 2.33 -6.63
N LEU A 78 -4.01 2.21 -5.31
CA LEU A 78 -4.43 1.00 -4.58
C LEU A 78 -5.94 0.75 -4.71
N VAL A 79 -6.77 1.78 -4.49
CA VAL A 79 -8.23 1.66 -4.55
C VAL A 79 -8.69 1.32 -5.97
N LYS A 80 -8.09 1.95 -6.98
CA LYS A 80 -8.31 1.60 -8.39
C LYS A 80 -7.98 0.13 -8.66
N THR A 81 -6.87 -0.35 -8.13
CA THR A 81 -6.42 -1.74 -8.29
C THR A 81 -7.38 -2.72 -7.62
N LEU A 82 -7.83 -2.43 -6.39
CA LEU A 82 -8.80 -3.25 -5.66
C LEU A 82 -10.16 -3.32 -6.39
N THR A 83 -10.59 -2.20 -6.99
CA THR A 83 -11.89 -2.09 -7.67
C THR A 83 -11.88 -2.73 -9.06
N SER A 84 -10.87 -2.42 -9.87
CA SER A 84 -10.79 -2.87 -11.27
C SER A 84 -10.14 -4.23 -11.44
N LYS A 85 -9.33 -4.66 -10.47
CA LYS A 85 -8.40 -5.80 -10.60
C LYS A 85 -7.41 -5.63 -11.76
N GLU A 86 -7.02 -4.38 -12.03
CA GLU A 86 -5.98 -4.01 -12.98
C GLU A 86 -4.87 -3.20 -12.28
N PRO A 87 -3.63 -3.19 -12.80
CA PRO A 87 -2.59 -2.34 -12.26
C PRO A 87 -2.93 -0.85 -12.38
N ALA A 88 -2.53 -0.06 -11.39
CA ALA A 88 -2.70 1.38 -11.41
C ALA A 88 -1.45 2.08 -10.88
N HIS A 89 -1.25 3.32 -11.33
CA HIS A 89 -0.10 4.15 -11.02
C HIS A 89 -0.51 5.60 -10.79
N GLY A 90 0.21 6.31 -9.95
CA GLY A 90 0.02 7.74 -9.73
C GLY A 90 0.91 8.30 -8.64
N SER A 91 0.89 9.62 -8.49
CA SER A 91 1.72 10.32 -7.51
C SER A 91 0.87 11.31 -6.73
N PHE A 92 1.18 11.46 -5.45
CA PHE A 92 0.46 12.32 -4.51
C PHE A 92 1.31 12.60 -3.28
N TYR A 93 0.86 13.53 -2.44
CA TYR A 93 1.50 13.81 -1.16
C TYR A 93 0.88 12.95 -0.08
N ILE A 94 1.70 12.50 0.87
CA ILE A 94 1.28 11.93 2.14
C ILE A 94 1.87 12.73 3.28
N ASP A 95 1.13 12.84 4.38
CA ASP A 95 1.69 13.31 5.65
C ASP A 95 2.00 12.06 6.47
N ASN A 96 3.26 11.86 6.84
CA ASN A 96 3.64 10.75 7.71
C ASN A 96 3.33 11.06 9.17
N LEU A 97 3.47 10.07 10.06
CA LEU A 97 3.19 10.25 11.49
C LEU A 97 4.14 11.25 12.19
N ASN A 98 5.25 11.63 11.55
CA ASN A 98 6.16 12.66 12.03
C ASN A 98 5.74 14.08 11.59
N GLY A 99 4.65 14.22 10.83
CA GLY A 99 4.19 15.49 10.28
C GLY A 99 4.98 15.99 9.06
N GLU A 100 5.81 15.13 8.46
CA GLU A 100 6.52 15.45 7.22
C GLU A 100 5.60 15.17 6.02
N ARG A 101 5.44 16.18 5.16
CA ARG A 101 4.72 16.06 3.90
C ARG A 101 5.65 15.58 2.80
N ILE A 102 5.39 14.38 2.30
CA ILE A 102 6.28 13.65 1.38
C ILE A 102 5.55 13.44 0.05
N PHE A 103 6.16 13.85 -1.05
CA PHE A 103 5.68 13.50 -2.39
C PHE A 103 6.12 12.08 -2.74
N ILE A 104 5.15 11.21 -3.03
CA ILE A 104 5.40 9.83 -3.39
C ILE A 104 4.80 9.50 -4.74
N THR A 105 5.44 8.54 -5.42
CA THR A 105 4.85 7.85 -6.56
C THR A 105 4.55 6.42 -6.16
N VAL A 106 3.39 5.91 -6.57
CA VAL A 106 2.87 4.60 -6.18
C VAL A 106 2.48 3.81 -7.42
N THR A 107 2.89 2.55 -7.46
CA THR A 107 2.40 1.54 -8.40
C THR A 107 1.76 0.41 -7.62
N ALA A 108 0.50 0.09 -7.92
CA ALA A 108 -0.22 -1.02 -7.35
C ALA A 108 -0.61 -2.03 -8.43
N PHE A 109 -0.63 -3.31 -8.08
CA PHE A 109 -1.07 -4.39 -8.96
C PHE A 109 -1.80 -5.49 -8.19
N PRO A 110 -2.78 -6.18 -8.82
CA PRO A 110 -3.56 -7.20 -8.16
C PRO A 110 -2.75 -8.49 -7.97
N ILE A 111 -3.02 -9.21 -6.89
CA ILE A 111 -2.51 -10.57 -6.69
C ILE A 111 -3.63 -11.54 -7.08
N ILE A 112 -3.42 -12.25 -8.19
CA ILE A 112 -4.37 -13.21 -8.76
C ILE A 112 -3.69 -14.58 -8.79
N GLY A 113 -4.14 -15.48 -7.92
CA GLY A 113 -3.70 -16.88 -7.89
C GLY A 113 -4.42 -17.73 -8.93
N ARG A 114 -3.95 -18.95 -9.17
CA ARG A 114 -4.59 -19.87 -10.14
C ARG A 114 -5.82 -20.56 -9.52
N PRO A 115 -6.91 -20.81 -10.29
CA PRO A 115 -7.23 -20.32 -11.63
C PRO A 115 -8.10 -19.06 -11.57
N ASP A 116 -7.51 -17.88 -11.39
CA ASP A 116 -8.18 -16.56 -11.26
C ASP A 116 -8.80 -16.26 -9.88
N ARG A 117 -8.16 -16.77 -8.82
CA ARG A 117 -8.52 -16.41 -7.45
C ARG A 117 -7.91 -15.05 -7.09
N TYR A 118 -8.75 -14.02 -7.00
CA TYR A 118 -8.34 -12.71 -6.50
C TYR A 118 -8.02 -12.77 -5.00
N LEU A 119 -6.83 -12.31 -4.62
CA LEU A 119 -6.30 -12.43 -3.25
C LEU A 119 -6.01 -11.09 -2.59
N GLY A 120 -6.09 -9.99 -3.33
CA GLY A 120 -5.78 -8.64 -2.85
C GLY A 120 -4.83 -7.92 -3.79
N ALA A 121 -3.97 -7.07 -3.25
CA ALA A 121 -3.05 -6.27 -4.05
C ALA A 121 -1.70 -6.07 -3.36
N MET A 122 -0.68 -5.78 -4.16
CA MET A 122 0.61 -5.27 -3.72
C MET A 122 0.79 -3.85 -4.23
N ALA A 123 1.41 -3.00 -3.43
CA ALA A 123 1.83 -1.68 -3.87
C ALA A 123 3.29 -1.44 -3.52
N MET A 124 4.01 -0.81 -4.43
CA MET A 124 5.35 -0.26 -4.23
C MET A 124 5.27 1.24 -4.37
N PHE A 125 6.10 1.95 -3.63
CA PHE A 125 6.14 3.41 -3.68
C PHE A 125 7.55 3.93 -3.47
N TRP A 126 7.77 5.23 -3.68
CA TRP A 126 9.06 5.88 -3.43
C TRP A 126 8.88 7.38 -3.32
N LYS A 127 9.78 8.04 -2.56
CA LYS A 127 9.90 9.50 -2.58
C LYS A 127 10.25 9.92 -4.00
N SER A 128 9.51 10.87 -4.54
CA SER A 128 9.73 11.41 -5.88
C SER A 128 10.04 12.90 -5.78
N GLU A 129 10.75 13.43 -6.77
CA GLU A 129 10.91 14.86 -6.96
C GLU A 129 9.85 15.37 -7.95
N MET A 130 9.39 16.59 -7.76
CA MET A 130 8.53 17.25 -8.73
C MET A 130 9.43 17.77 -9.86
N LEU A 131 9.24 17.26 -11.08
CA LEU A 131 9.91 17.77 -12.28
C LEU A 131 9.37 19.16 -12.68
#